data_AF-A0A936JPY0-F1
#
_entry.id   AF-A0A936JPY0-F1
#
_cell.length_a   1.000
_cell.length_b   1.000
_cell.length_c   1.000
_cell.angle_alpha   90.00
_cell.angle_beta   90.00
_cell.angle_gamma   90.00
#
_symmetry.space_group_name_H-M   'P 1'
#
loop_
_entity.id
_entity.type
_entity.pdbx_description
1 polymer ?
#
loop_
_entity_poly.entity_id
_entity_poly.type
_entity_poly.pdbx_seq_one_letter_code
_entity_poly.pdbx_strand_id
1 'polypeptide(L)'
;MLAATSPAYGQASDDAPTTEAPATEAPKDTGVKREVVRPPPLHVEYVQYGIAIVFENDINPGAVCSSPGSANAPCILGGAGGLAIRGGYRSAGPWYIGGAYQFAKMDSSNLYRLGIFQQLRLEMRYLPDLGTRTAPYGSWGIGALAYGNEWGVETGGGLLFGGLGVEVEISRTALIGFGAVYRAMLMAGWTDTAGTIRETGVAQFWGAEFQFELRSEIGRK
;
A
#
# COMPACT_ATOMS: atom_id res chain seq x y z
N MET A 1 6.46 108.01 52.17
CA MET A 1 5.54 106.85 52.03
C MET A 1 6.40 105.59 52.23
N LEU A 2 6.36 104.98 53.43
CA LEU A 2 5.61 103.75 53.75
C LEU A 2 6.09 102.56 52.87
N ALA A 3 6.87 101.64 53.44
CA ALA A 3 6.44 100.28 53.86
C ALA A 3 6.37 99.30 52.66
N ALA A 4 6.58 97.99 52.71
CA ALA A 4 7.09 96.99 53.65
C ALA A 4 7.10 95.65 52.86
N THR A 5 7.80 94.64 53.39
CA THR A 5 7.46 93.19 53.37
C THR A 5 7.41 92.34 52.08
N SER A 6 8.14 91.21 52.19
CA SER A 6 8.07 89.85 51.56
C SER A 6 6.64 89.28 51.33
N PRO A 7 6.37 88.04 50.79
CA PRO A 7 7.21 86.83 50.70
C PRO A 7 6.96 85.85 49.50
N ALA A 8 7.46 84.62 49.70
CA ALA A 8 7.60 83.41 48.89
C ALA A 8 6.34 82.68 48.35
N TYR A 9 6.59 81.83 47.33
CA TYR A 9 6.05 80.48 46.98
C TYR A 9 6.09 80.38 45.43
N GLY A 10 6.57 79.37 44.71
CA GLY A 10 6.88 77.96 44.96
C GLY A 10 6.36 77.19 43.73
N GLN A 11 7.20 76.43 43.01
CA GLN A 11 6.76 75.28 42.20
C GLN A 11 7.95 74.46 41.70
N ALA A 12 7.88 73.16 41.98
CA ALA A 12 8.77 72.11 41.51
C ALA A 12 8.22 71.48 40.21
N SER A 13 9.12 70.96 39.38
CA SER A 13 8.85 69.98 38.31
C SER A 13 10.19 69.32 37.96
N ASP A 14 10.48 68.13 38.49
CA ASP A 14 10.17 66.81 37.92
C ASP A 14 11.26 66.34 36.96
N ASP A 15 12.26 65.68 37.55
CA ASP A 15 13.16 64.73 36.89
C ASP A 15 12.37 63.52 36.39
N ALA A 16 12.57 63.11 35.13
CA ALA A 16 12.15 61.81 34.64
C ALA A 16 13.33 61.10 33.93
N PRO A 17 13.73 59.91 34.39
CA PRO A 17 14.83 59.14 33.82
C PRO A 17 14.40 58.37 32.55
N THR A 18 15.35 58.19 31.65
CA THR A 18 15.19 57.46 30.38
C THR A 18 15.10 55.95 30.63
N THR A 19 13.92 55.37 30.38
CA THR A 19 13.69 53.92 30.46
C THR A 19 14.20 53.22 29.20
N GLU A 20 15.28 52.47 29.32
CA GLU A 20 15.70 51.46 28.32
C GLU A 20 14.64 50.35 28.23
N ALA A 21 14.17 50.07 27.01
CA ALA A 21 13.24 48.98 26.75
C ALA A 21 13.94 47.63 26.98
N PRO A 22 13.30 46.65 27.65
CA PRO A 22 13.88 45.33 27.81
C PRO A 22 13.96 44.63 26.45
N ALA A 23 15.15 44.15 26.10
CA ALA A 23 15.34 43.27 24.96
C ALA A 23 14.49 42.01 25.15
N THR A 24 13.51 41.80 24.26
CA THR A 24 12.72 40.57 24.19
C THR A 24 13.67 39.40 23.95
N GLU A 25 13.93 38.62 24.99
CA GLU A 25 14.66 37.36 24.93
C GLU A 25 13.96 36.46 23.90
N ALA A 26 14.68 36.05 22.84
CA ALA A 26 14.14 35.14 21.83
C ALA A 26 13.61 33.87 22.53
N PRO A 27 12.49 33.28 22.06
CA PRO A 27 11.93 32.10 22.69
C PRO A 27 13.02 31.02 22.72
N LYS A 28 13.43 30.61 23.92
CA LYS A 28 14.26 29.42 24.09
C LYS A 28 13.48 28.28 23.45
N ASP A 29 14.06 27.70 22.40
CA ASP A 29 13.58 26.48 21.76
C ASP A 29 13.54 25.41 22.86
N THR A 30 12.40 25.30 23.51
CA THR A 30 12.12 24.25 24.46
C THR A 30 12.10 23.01 23.62
N GLY A 31 13.24 22.30 23.62
CA GLY A 31 13.47 21.05 22.90
C GLY A 31 12.49 19.98 23.36
N VAL A 32 11.23 20.15 22.99
CA VAL A 32 10.21 19.12 22.94
C VAL A 32 10.76 18.16 21.90
N LYS A 33 11.55 17.19 22.37
CA LYS A 33 11.78 15.96 21.64
C LYS A 33 10.38 15.53 21.24
N ARG A 34 10.04 15.66 19.95
CA ARG A 34 8.82 15.07 19.41
C ARG A 34 8.85 13.65 19.89
N GLU A 35 8.00 13.34 20.86
CA GLU A 35 7.85 11.98 21.33
C GLU A 35 7.45 11.24 20.07
N VAL A 36 8.39 10.46 19.53
CA VAL A 36 8.12 9.59 18.40
C VAL A 36 7.09 8.64 18.96
N VAL A 37 5.82 8.94 18.68
CA VAL A 37 4.68 8.12 19.09
C VAL A 37 4.93 6.77 18.45
N ARG A 38 5.54 5.87 19.23
CA ARG A 38 5.82 4.51 18.78
C ARG A 38 4.46 3.85 18.62
N PRO A 39 4.25 3.11 17.51
CA PRO A 39 3.09 2.25 17.41
C PRO A 39 3.03 1.30 18.63
N PRO A 40 1.83 0.82 19.01
CA PRO A 40 1.68 -0.09 20.13
C PRO A 40 2.64 -1.28 20.04
N PRO A 41 3.15 -1.78 21.19
CA PRO A 41 4.19 -2.80 21.22
C PRO A 41 3.77 -4.11 20.55
N LEU A 42 4.78 -4.71 19.90
CA LEU A 42 4.86 -5.91 19.07
C LEU A 42 4.45 -7.24 19.75
N HIS A 43 3.55 -7.25 20.73
CA HIS A 43 3.17 -8.47 21.48
C HIS A 43 1.71 -8.89 21.30
N VAL A 44 1.01 -8.28 20.35
CA VAL A 44 -0.40 -8.57 20.08
C VAL A 44 -0.53 -9.24 18.73
N GLU A 45 -1.32 -10.29 18.69
CA GLU A 45 -1.65 -11.00 17.46
C GLU A 45 -2.87 -10.35 16.81
N TYR A 46 -2.87 -10.26 15.48
CA TYR A 46 -3.96 -9.61 14.74
C TYR A 46 -4.52 -10.54 13.67
N VAL A 47 -5.83 -10.46 13.45
CA VAL A 47 -6.41 -10.81 12.15
C VAL A 47 -6.36 -9.55 11.29
N GLN A 48 -5.73 -9.65 10.13
CA GLN A 48 -5.63 -8.56 9.16
C GLN A 48 -6.35 -8.94 7.88
N TYR A 49 -7.34 -8.15 7.50
CA TYR A 49 -8.23 -8.41 6.37
C TYR A 49 -8.60 -7.13 5.63
N GLY A 50 -8.93 -7.24 4.36
CA GLY A 50 -9.17 -6.06 3.54
C GLY A 50 -9.39 -6.36 2.07
N ILE A 51 -9.29 -5.28 1.30
CA ILE A 51 -9.41 -5.30 -0.15
C ILE A 51 -8.17 -4.68 -0.78
N ALA A 52 -7.93 -5.01 -2.04
CA ALA A 52 -6.91 -4.35 -2.83
C ALA A 52 -7.41 -4.10 -4.25
N ILE A 53 -7.03 -2.96 -4.81
CA ILE A 53 -7.11 -2.71 -6.24
C ILE A 53 -5.83 -3.27 -6.85
N VAL A 54 -5.99 -4.11 -7.87
CA VAL A 54 -4.88 -4.79 -8.53
C VAL A 54 -4.76 -4.33 -9.97
N PHE A 55 -3.53 -4.12 -10.39
CA PHE A 55 -3.15 -3.96 -11.77
C PHE A 55 -2.09 -5.00 -12.10
N GLU A 56 -2.23 -5.64 -13.24
CA GLU A 56 -1.27 -6.61 -13.76
C GLU A 56 -0.92 -6.21 -15.20
N ASN A 57 0.33 -6.40 -15.56
CA ASN A 57 0.84 -6.12 -16.88
C ASN A 57 1.66 -7.32 -17.31
N ASP A 58 1.30 -7.89 -18.46
CA ASP A 58 2.06 -8.96 -19.08
C ASP A 58 3.40 -8.43 -19.56
N ILE A 59 4.49 -8.98 -19.03
CA ILE A 59 5.85 -8.67 -19.47
C ILE A 59 6.28 -9.68 -20.54
N ASN A 60 5.89 -10.94 -20.36
CA ASN A 60 6.22 -12.00 -21.29
C ASN A 60 5.16 -13.12 -21.20
N PRO A 61 4.32 -13.29 -22.24
CA PRO A 61 3.27 -14.30 -22.23
C PRO A 61 3.81 -15.73 -22.43
N GLY A 62 5.10 -15.87 -22.75
CA GLY A 62 5.76 -17.15 -22.97
C GLY A 62 5.13 -17.95 -24.10
N ALA A 63 5.17 -19.28 -23.97
CA ALA A 63 4.66 -20.22 -24.97
C ALA A 63 3.14 -20.09 -25.22
N VAL A 64 2.38 -19.47 -24.29
CA VAL A 64 0.93 -19.29 -24.42
C VAL A 64 0.56 -18.48 -25.66
N CYS A 65 1.39 -17.50 -26.05
CA CYS A 65 1.18 -16.68 -27.24
C CYS A 65 2.19 -16.94 -28.37
N SER A 66 2.98 -18.02 -28.29
CA SER A 66 4.08 -18.34 -29.23
C SER A 66 3.72 -19.39 -30.28
N SER A 67 2.47 -19.46 -30.76
CA SER A 67 2.07 -20.54 -31.69
C SER A 67 2.73 -20.37 -33.08
N PRO A 68 3.29 -21.45 -33.67
CA PRO A 68 3.83 -21.41 -35.03
C PRO A 68 2.73 -21.05 -36.03
N GLY A 69 2.84 -19.87 -36.64
CA GLY A 69 1.82 -19.30 -37.54
C GLY A 69 1.08 -18.08 -36.99
N SER A 70 1.32 -17.70 -35.73
CA SER A 70 0.63 -16.60 -35.04
C SER A 70 1.56 -15.43 -34.69
N ALA A 71 2.66 -15.23 -35.44
CA ALA A 71 3.63 -14.15 -35.18
C ALA A 71 3.02 -12.73 -35.18
N ASN A 72 1.82 -12.57 -35.77
CA ASN A 72 1.02 -11.35 -35.78
C ASN A 72 -0.35 -11.51 -35.10
N ALA A 73 -0.61 -12.63 -34.42
CA ALA A 73 -1.90 -12.82 -33.75
C ALA A 73 -1.92 -12.04 -32.42
N PRO A 74 -2.97 -11.25 -32.17
CA PRO A 74 -3.14 -10.55 -30.90
C PRO A 74 -3.07 -11.54 -29.72
N CYS A 75 -2.17 -11.29 -28.77
CA CYS A 75 -2.03 -12.12 -27.57
C CYS A 75 -3.22 -11.87 -26.63
N ILE A 76 -3.78 -12.96 -26.12
CA ILE A 76 -4.96 -12.92 -25.24
C ILE A 76 -4.61 -12.51 -23.80
N LEU A 77 -3.35 -12.72 -23.43
CA LEU A 77 -2.77 -12.24 -22.18
C LEU A 77 -2.28 -10.82 -22.42
N GLY A 78 -2.93 -9.87 -21.77
CA GLY A 78 -2.56 -8.46 -21.81
C GLY A 78 -2.53 -7.87 -20.41
N GLY A 79 -2.75 -6.56 -20.30
CA GLY A 79 -2.91 -5.92 -19.00
C GLY A 79 -4.18 -6.40 -18.30
N ALA A 80 -4.19 -6.51 -16.98
CA ALA A 80 -5.37 -6.81 -16.19
C ALA A 80 -5.60 -5.77 -15.10
N GLY A 81 -6.87 -5.48 -14.81
CA GLY A 81 -7.27 -4.58 -13.73
C GLY A 81 -8.42 -5.18 -12.94
N GLY A 82 -8.36 -5.12 -11.62
CA GLY A 82 -9.35 -5.81 -10.80
C GLY A 82 -9.36 -5.47 -9.32
N LEU A 83 -10.08 -6.30 -8.59
CA LEU A 83 -10.19 -6.25 -7.14
C LEU A 83 -9.71 -7.57 -6.55
N ALA A 84 -9.07 -7.48 -5.40
CA ALA A 84 -8.72 -8.61 -4.57
C ALA A 84 -9.30 -8.43 -3.18
N ILE A 85 -9.79 -9.51 -2.59
CA ILE A 85 -10.08 -9.61 -1.16
C ILE A 85 -8.94 -10.38 -0.51
N ARG A 86 -8.57 -10.00 0.71
CA ARG A 86 -7.49 -10.67 1.43
C ARG A 86 -7.75 -10.75 2.91
N GLY A 87 -7.17 -11.76 3.53
CA GLY A 87 -7.34 -12.04 4.94
C GLY A 87 -6.24 -12.96 5.43
N GLY A 88 -5.75 -12.69 6.62
CA GLY A 88 -4.67 -13.46 7.20
C GLY A 88 -4.44 -13.16 8.67
N TYR A 89 -3.53 -13.92 9.22
CA TYR A 89 -3.06 -13.83 10.58
C TYR A 89 -1.70 -13.12 10.60
N ARG A 90 -1.61 -12.10 11.44
CA ARG A 90 -0.37 -11.41 11.77
C ARG A 90 0.09 -11.87 13.15
N SER A 91 1.24 -12.54 13.17
CA SER A 91 1.89 -12.93 14.42
C SER A 91 2.35 -11.71 15.22
N ALA A 92 2.66 -11.92 16.50
CA ALA A 92 3.41 -10.94 17.29
C ALA A 92 4.84 -10.69 16.73
N GLY A 93 5.31 -11.48 15.77
CA GLY A 93 6.57 -11.24 15.09
C GLY A 93 6.44 -10.40 13.82
N PRO A 94 7.48 -10.39 12.97
CA PRO A 94 7.46 -9.69 11.68
C PRO A 94 6.66 -10.44 10.61
N TRP A 95 5.88 -11.47 10.96
CA TRP A 95 5.27 -12.38 10.00
C TRP A 95 3.76 -12.18 9.88
N TYR A 96 3.29 -12.13 8.64
CA TYR A 96 1.90 -12.26 8.25
C TYR A 96 1.75 -13.48 7.33
N ILE A 97 0.72 -14.29 7.56
CA ILE A 97 0.37 -15.44 6.75
C ILE A 97 -1.12 -15.35 6.45
N GLY A 98 -1.48 -15.39 5.17
CA GLY A 98 -2.86 -15.21 4.75
C GLY A 98 -3.14 -15.76 3.37
N GLY A 99 -4.32 -15.39 2.88
CA GLY A 99 -4.73 -15.66 1.52
C GLY A 99 -5.34 -14.43 0.88
N ALA A 100 -5.29 -14.41 -0.45
CA ALA A 100 -5.95 -13.41 -1.26
C ALA A 100 -6.70 -14.09 -2.42
N TYR A 101 -7.91 -13.62 -2.69
CA TYR A 101 -8.66 -13.99 -3.87
C TYR A 101 -8.81 -12.76 -4.74
N GLN A 102 -8.42 -12.88 -6.00
CA GLN A 102 -8.37 -11.80 -6.97
C GLN A 102 -9.29 -12.11 -8.14
N PHE A 103 -10.02 -11.09 -8.56
CA PHE A 103 -10.85 -11.08 -9.75
C PHE A 103 -10.44 -9.88 -10.61
N ALA A 104 -9.83 -10.14 -11.75
CA ALA A 104 -9.31 -9.12 -12.66
C ALA A 104 -9.84 -9.32 -14.08
N LYS A 105 -10.17 -8.22 -14.74
CA LYS A 105 -10.52 -8.21 -16.14
C LYS A 105 -9.24 -7.98 -16.95
N MET A 106 -8.94 -8.89 -17.87
CA MET A 106 -7.84 -8.76 -18.82
C MET A 106 -8.26 -7.97 -20.05
N ASP A 107 -7.38 -7.08 -20.46
CA ASP A 107 -7.36 -6.43 -21.76
C ASP A 107 -6.85 -7.43 -22.79
N SER A 108 -7.78 -8.10 -23.44
CA SER A 108 -7.48 -8.98 -24.57
C SER A 108 -7.44 -8.12 -25.83
N SER A 109 -6.38 -8.25 -26.61
CA SER A 109 -6.22 -7.53 -27.89
C SER A 109 -7.21 -7.97 -28.98
N ASN A 110 -8.18 -8.83 -28.64
CA ASN A 110 -9.32 -9.20 -29.47
C ASN A 110 -10.60 -8.47 -29.00
N LEU A 111 -11.11 -7.55 -29.83
CA LEU A 111 -12.28 -6.68 -29.56
C LEU A 111 -13.56 -7.39 -29.11
N TYR A 112 -13.68 -8.70 -29.35
CA TYR A 112 -14.87 -9.49 -29.01
C TYR A 112 -14.76 -10.28 -27.70
N ARG A 113 -13.69 -10.12 -26.93
CA ARG A 113 -13.43 -10.99 -25.77
C ARG A 113 -13.02 -10.25 -24.52
N LEU A 114 -13.79 -10.45 -23.45
CA LEU A 114 -13.46 -10.04 -22.10
C LEU A 114 -12.88 -11.24 -21.35
N GLY A 115 -11.56 -11.24 -21.15
CA GLY A 115 -10.91 -12.26 -20.34
C GLY A 115 -11.18 -11.98 -18.86
N ILE A 116 -11.76 -12.95 -18.15
CA ILE A 116 -11.85 -12.93 -16.69
C ILE A 116 -10.71 -13.77 -16.12
N PHE A 117 -9.94 -13.15 -15.26
CA PHE A 117 -8.82 -13.76 -14.58
C PHE A 117 -9.09 -13.85 -13.08
N GLN A 118 -9.10 -15.08 -12.58
CA GLN A 118 -9.35 -15.38 -11.18
C GLN A 118 -8.08 -16.00 -10.60
N GLN A 119 -7.61 -15.48 -9.46
CA GLN A 119 -6.45 -16.03 -8.77
C GLN A 119 -6.78 -16.25 -7.31
N LEU A 120 -6.41 -17.43 -6.81
CA LEU A 120 -6.42 -17.75 -5.39
C LEU A 120 -4.97 -17.88 -4.92
N ARG A 121 -4.58 -17.10 -3.92
CA ARG A 121 -3.20 -16.97 -3.46
C ARG A 121 -3.09 -17.29 -1.99
N LEU A 122 -2.04 -18.02 -1.63
CA LEU A 122 -1.53 -18.14 -0.28
C LEU A 122 -0.31 -17.22 -0.17
N GLU A 123 -0.35 -16.31 0.77
CA GLU A 123 0.59 -15.20 0.89
C GLU A 123 1.28 -15.22 2.24
N MET A 124 2.60 -15.06 2.21
CA MET A 124 3.41 -14.76 3.37
C MET A 124 4.05 -13.39 3.19
N ARG A 125 3.97 -12.54 4.22
CA ARG A 125 4.67 -11.26 4.27
C ARG A 125 5.62 -11.19 5.44
N TYR A 126 6.80 -10.65 5.20
CA TYR A 126 7.77 -10.26 6.21
C TYR A 126 7.79 -8.74 6.35
N LEU A 127 7.48 -8.24 7.55
CA LEU A 127 7.39 -6.82 7.88
C LEU A 127 8.43 -6.48 8.94
N PRO A 128 9.63 -5.99 8.57
CA PRO A 128 10.60 -5.51 9.54
C PRO A 128 10.01 -4.33 10.34
N ASP A 129 10.17 -4.39 11.66
CA ASP A 129 9.80 -3.28 12.54
C ASP A 129 10.91 -2.22 12.50
N LEU A 130 10.59 -1.07 11.90
CA LEU A 130 11.46 0.11 11.86
C LEU A 130 11.08 1.16 12.90
N GLY A 131 10.11 0.89 13.77
CA GLY A 131 9.61 1.85 14.77
C GLY A 131 8.88 3.06 14.16
N THR A 132 8.51 2.98 12.88
CA THR A 132 7.83 4.02 12.10
C THR A 132 6.40 3.61 11.75
N ARG A 133 5.51 4.59 11.51
CA ARG A 133 4.14 4.31 11.02
C ARG A 133 4.10 3.72 9.61
N THR A 134 5.20 3.85 8.86
CA THR A 134 5.40 3.20 7.58
C THR A 134 6.28 1.98 7.80
N ALA A 135 5.79 0.80 7.41
CA ALA A 135 6.52 -0.45 7.50
C ALA A 135 6.72 -1.00 6.07
N PRO A 136 7.96 -1.16 5.60
CA PRO A 136 8.18 -1.92 4.38
C PRO A 136 7.84 -3.38 4.61
N TYR A 137 7.50 -4.09 3.56
CA TYR A 137 7.32 -5.54 3.61
C TYR A 137 7.84 -6.22 2.35
N GLY A 138 8.27 -7.46 2.52
CA GLY A 138 8.46 -8.39 1.41
C GLY A 138 7.34 -9.42 1.42
N SER A 139 6.76 -9.72 0.27
CA SER A 139 5.72 -10.72 0.11
C SER A 139 6.13 -11.81 -0.86
N TRP A 140 5.71 -13.03 -0.61
CA TRP A 140 5.85 -14.14 -1.55
C TRP A 140 4.82 -15.20 -1.27
N GLY A 141 4.64 -16.08 -2.24
CA GLY A 141 3.71 -17.18 -2.07
C GLY A 141 3.45 -17.94 -3.35
N ILE A 142 2.42 -18.77 -3.25
CA ILE A 142 1.96 -19.64 -4.31
C ILE A 142 0.45 -19.48 -4.48
N GLY A 143 -0.07 -19.90 -5.61
CA GLY A 143 -1.49 -19.84 -5.85
C GLY A 143 -1.93 -20.69 -7.03
N ALA A 144 -3.23 -20.66 -7.26
CA ALA A 144 -3.87 -21.19 -8.43
C ALA A 144 -4.51 -20.05 -9.21
N LEU A 145 -4.59 -20.22 -10.53
CA LEU A 145 -5.27 -19.31 -11.43
C LEU A 145 -6.30 -20.06 -12.26
N ALA A 146 -7.35 -19.35 -12.64
CA ALA A 146 -8.33 -19.76 -13.63
C ALA A 146 -8.52 -18.60 -14.61
N TYR A 147 -8.48 -18.93 -15.89
CA TYR A 147 -8.69 -18.00 -16.99
C TYR A 147 -9.91 -18.46 -17.79
N GLY A 148 -10.78 -17.52 -18.14
CA GLY A 148 -11.99 -17.83 -18.88
C GLY A 148 -12.70 -16.60 -19.40
N ASN A 149 -13.93 -16.80 -19.85
CA ASN A 149 -14.85 -15.75 -20.28
C ASN A 149 -15.93 -15.50 -19.21
N GLU A 150 -16.94 -14.70 -19.53
CA GLU A 150 -18.02 -14.31 -18.61
C GLU A 150 -18.89 -15.49 -18.11
N TRP A 151 -18.82 -16.64 -18.78
CA TRP A 151 -19.71 -17.78 -18.55
C TRP A 151 -19.00 -19.11 -18.28
N GLY A 152 -17.67 -19.15 -18.32
CA GLY A 152 -16.94 -20.40 -18.17
C GLY A 152 -15.44 -20.24 -17.95
N VAL A 153 -14.85 -21.27 -17.34
CA VAL A 153 -13.39 -21.42 -17.18
C VAL A 153 -12.86 -22.21 -18.38
N GLU A 154 -11.85 -21.66 -19.05
CA GLU A 154 -11.25 -22.28 -20.24
C GLU A 154 -9.91 -22.95 -19.92
N THR A 155 -9.13 -22.35 -19.03
CA THR A 155 -7.87 -22.93 -18.57
C THR A 155 -7.63 -22.57 -17.12
N GLY A 156 -6.69 -23.28 -16.51
CA GLY A 156 -6.23 -23.01 -15.17
C GLY A 156 -4.76 -23.35 -15.04
N GLY A 157 -4.24 -23.12 -13.84
CA GLY A 157 -2.84 -23.33 -13.60
C GLY A 157 -2.39 -22.91 -12.21
N GLY A 158 -1.07 -22.87 -12.06
CA GLY A 158 -0.42 -22.46 -10.83
C GLY A 158 0.27 -21.13 -11.00
N LEU A 159 0.47 -20.41 -9.91
CA LEU A 159 1.30 -19.22 -9.89
C LEU A 159 2.25 -19.24 -8.71
N LEU A 160 3.39 -18.60 -8.91
CA LEU A 160 4.33 -18.22 -7.87
C LEU A 160 4.51 -16.71 -7.94
N PHE A 161 4.57 -16.06 -6.79
CA PHE A 161 4.74 -14.62 -6.75
C PHE A 161 5.73 -14.18 -5.69
N GLY A 162 6.33 -13.02 -5.93
CA GLY A 162 7.24 -12.34 -5.03
C GLY A 162 7.15 -10.85 -5.24
N GLY A 163 7.18 -10.07 -4.17
CA GLY A 163 6.98 -8.66 -4.23
C GLY A 163 7.52 -7.91 -3.03
N LEU A 164 7.53 -6.60 -3.15
CA LEU A 164 7.90 -5.66 -2.11
C LEU A 164 6.82 -4.60 -2.01
N GLY A 165 6.63 -4.07 -0.82
CA GLY A 165 5.67 -3.00 -0.62
C GLY A 165 5.92 -2.21 0.65
N VAL A 166 5.03 -1.27 0.89
CA VAL A 166 4.99 -0.44 2.09
C VAL A 166 3.57 -0.42 2.62
N GLU A 167 3.42 -0.63 3.92
CA GLU A 167 2.18 -0.41 4.66
C GLU A 167 2.31 0.89 5.45
N VAL A 168 1.29 1.74 5.37
CA VAL A 168 1.18 2.99 6.12
C VAL A 168 0.02 2.85 7.10
N GLU A 169 0.35 2.94 8.39
CA GLU A 169 -0.63 2.94 9.46
C GLU A 169 -1.32 4.31 9.53
N ILE A 170 -2.61 4.35 9.15
CA ILE A 170 -3.45 5.54 9.24
C ILE A 170 -4.00 5.68 10.67
N SER A 171 -4.41 4.56 11.25
CA SER A 171 -4.85 4.45 12.64
C SER A 171 -4.39 3.11 13.23
N ARG A 172 -4.62 2.90 14.53
CA ARG A 172 -4.26 1.63 15.20
C ARG A 172 -4.86 0.38 14.55
N THR A 173 -5.93 0.53 13.78
CA THR A 173 -6.63 -0.56 13.12
C THR A 173 -6.60 -0.46 11.59
N ALA A 174 -6.46 0.73 11.00
CA ALA A 174 -6.58 0.92 9.57
C ALA A 174 -5.23 1.19 8.90
N LEU A 175 -4.99 0.47 7.80
CA LEU A 175 -3.77 0.53 7.02
C LEU A 175 -4.04 0.71 5.55
N ILE A 176 -3.13 1.43 4.90
CA ILE A 176 -3.06 1.55 3.46
C ILE A 176 -1.73 0.96 3.01
N GLY A 177 -1.78 0.03 2.08
CA GLY A 177 -0.60 -0.62 1.50
C GLY A 177 -0.41 -0.25 0.04
N PHE A 178 0.85 -0.16 -0.37
CA PHE A 178 1.23 -0.18 -1.78
C PHE A 178 2.22 -1.31 -2.00
N GLY A 179 1.99 -2.14 -3.02
CA GLY A 179 2.81 -3.30 -3.32
C GLY A 179 3.15 -3.39 -4.79
N ALA A 180 4.35 -3.87 -5.08
CA ALA A 180 4.88 -4.15 -6.40
C ALA A 180 5.23 -5.64 -6.42
N VAL A 181 4.62 -6.41 -7.31
CA VAL A 181 4.63 -7.88 -7.26
C VAL A 181 4.93 -8.45 -8.64
N TYR A 182 5.96 -9.28 -8.72
CA TYR A 182 6.23 -10.13 -9.87
C TYR A 182 5.51 -11.47 -9.70
N ARG A 183 4.90 -11.96 -10.78
CA ARG A 183 4.16 -13.22 -10.81
C ARG A 183 4.62 -14.06 -12.00
N ALA A 184 5.01 -15.30 -11.72
CA ALA A 184 5.22 -16.33 -12.74
C ALA A 184 4.02 -17.28 -12.71
N MET A 185 3.31 -17.37 -13.83
CA MET A 185 2.05 -18.10 -13.96
C MET A 185 2.24 -19.24 -14.95
N LEU A 186 2.12 -20.47 -14.47
CA LEU A 186 2.08 -21.67 -15.32
C LEU A 186 0.64 -21.88 -15.75
N MET A 187 0.36 -21.78 -17.05
CA MET A 187 -0.97 -22.01 -17.62
C MET A 187 -0.98 -23.32 -18.39
N ALA A 188 -1.97 -24.17 -18.14
CA ALA A 188 -2.17 -25.39 -18.89
C ALA A 188 -2.58 -25.07 -20.33
N GLY A 189 -2.06 -25.81 -21.31
CA GLY A 189 -2.43 -25.65 -22.71
C GLY A 189 -3.92 -25.92 -22.93
N TRP A 190 -4.53 -25.13 -23.80
CA TRP A 190 -5.96 -25.22 -24.12
C TRP A 190 -6.23 -24.76 -25.54
N THR A 191 -7.39 -25.14 -26.06
CA THR A 191 -7.90 -24.56 -27.30
C THR A 191 -8.81 -23.41 -26.92
N ASP A 192 -8.47 -22.21 -27.37
CA ASP A 192 -9.29 -21.04 -27.11
C ASP A 192 -10.61 -21.10 -27.91
N THR A 193 -11.62 -20.30 -27.52
CA THR A 193 -12.91 -20.28 -28.23
C THR A 193 -12.80 -19.86 -29.70
N ALA A 194 -11.69 -19.22 -30.10
CA ALA A 194 -11.40 -18.89 -31.49
C ALA A 194 -10.77 -20.06 -32.28
N GLY A 195 -10.63 -21.23 -31.65
CA GLY A 195 -10.04 -22.43 -32.26
C GLY A 195 -8.52 -22.42 -32.30
N THR A 196 -7.86 -21.46 -31.67
CA THR A 196 -6.39 -21.39 -31.62
C THR A 196 -5.89 -22.28 -30.49
N ILE A 197 -4.97 -23.19 -30.83
CA ILE A 197 -4.29 -24.03 -29.84
C ILE A 197 -3.24 -23.17 -29.13
N ARG A 198 -3.34 -23.12 -27.81
CA ARG A 198 -2.42 -22.46 -26.89
C ARG A 198 -1.64 -23.54 -26.16
N GLU A 199 -0.31 -23.50 -26.28
CA GLU A 199 0.55 -24.45 -25.60
C GLU A 199 0.65 -24.15 -24.09
N THR A 200 1.04 -25.16 -23.31
CA THR A 200 1.35 -24.97 -21.89
C THR A 200 2.57 -24.05 -21.80
N GLY A 201 2.46 -22.99 -21.00
CA GLY A 201 3.50 -21.97 -20.94
C GLY A 201 3.58 -21.28 -19.59
N VAL A 202 4.74 -20.67 -19.34
CA VAL A 202 4.93 -19.77 -18.20
C VAL A 202 4.80 -18.34 -18.69
N ALA A 203 3.73 -17.68 -18.27
CA ALA A 203 3.52 -16.25 -18.47
C ALA A 203 4.06 -15.46 -17.26
N GLN A 204 4.67 -14.31 -17.53
CA GLN A 204 5.33 -13.48 -16.54
C GLN A 204 4.65 -12.13 -16.47
N PHE A 205 4.16 -11.79 -15.28
CA PHE A 205 3.46 -10.55 -15.03
C PHE A 205 4.18 -9.71 -13.99
N TRP A 206 4.15 -8.41 -14.20
CA TRP A 206 4.35 -7.44 -13.14
C TRP A 206 3.00 -6.91 -12.69
N GLY A 207 2.83 -6.66 -11.40
CA GLY A 207 1.63 -6.02 -10.91
C GLY A 207 1.88 -5.01 -9.81
N ALA A 208 0.91 -4.12 -9.68
CA ALA A 208 0.81 -3.16 -8.60
C ALA A 208 -0.45 -3.47 -7.78
N GLU A 209 -0.34 -3.35 -6.47
CA GLU A 209 -1.45 -3.52 -5.55
C GLU A 209 -1.60 -2.28 -4.67
N PHE A 210 -2.80 -1.72 -4.64
CA PHE A 210 -3.17 -0.70 -3.67
C PHE A 210 -4.15 -1.30 -2.67
N GLN A 211 -3.74 -1.38 -1.41
CA GLN A 211 -4.35 -2.21 -0.39
C GLN A 211 -5.01 -1.34 0.68
N PHE A 212 -6.19 -1.75 1.13
CA PHE A 212 -6.89 -1.17 2.27
C PHE A 212 -7.19 -2.29 3.23
N GLU A 213 -6.53 -2.28 4.39
CA GLU A 213 -6.58 -3.38 5.34
C GLU A 213 -6.95 -2.88 6.74
N LEU A 214 -7.68 -3.72 7.46
CA LEU A 214 -8.06 -3.53 8.84
C LEU A 214 -7.39 -4.60 9.71
N ARG A 215 -6.98 -4.22 10.92
CA ARG A 215 -6.43 -5.10 11.95
C ARG A 215 -7.40 -5.20 13.11
N SER A 216 -7.69 -6.44 13.52
CA SER A 216 -8.44 -6.76 14.72
C SER A 216 -7.57 -7.58 15.67
N GLU A 217 -7.47 -7.15 16.92
CA GLU A 217 -6.69 -7.83 17.96
C GLU A 217 -7.33 -9.18 18.34
N ILE A 218 -6.54 -10.24 18.37
CA ILE A 218 -6.96 -11.55 18.83
C ILE A 218 -6.79 -11.59 20.35
N GLY A 219 -7.89 -11.74 21.09
CA GLY A 219 -7.87 -11.92 22.56
C GLY A 219 -8.46 -10.78 23.39
N ARG A 220 -8.97 -9.70 22.76
CA ARG A 220 -9.73 -8.67 23.46
C ARG A 220 -11.18 -9.14 23.63
N LYS A 221 -11.54 -9.55 24.85
CA LYS A 221 -12.94 -9.80 25.27
C LYS A 221 -13.62 -8.50 25.66
#